data_AF-Q3AZZ3-F1
#
_entry.id   AF-Q3AZZ3-F1
#
_cell.length_a   1.000
_cell.length_b   1.000
_cell.length_c   1.000
_cell.angle_alpha   90.00
_cell.angle_beta   90.00
_cell.angle_gamma   90.00
#
_symmetry.space_group_name_H-M   'P 1'
#
loop_
_entity.id
_entity.type
_entity.pdbx_description
1 polymer ?
#
loop_
_entity_poly.entity_id
_entity_poly.type
_entity_poly.pdbx_seq_one_letter_code
_entity_poly.pdbx_strand_id
1 'polypeptide(L)'
;MNRPPLFVLIAIGLLLLLPAGAGRVLLDLAGGLLAVLLVLPILLGGLGWVGWKVLQSRLQPCPACGAVGFGANLQCGVCGTPYSSRTEGEESTAVSIPASDLTIDITAQDVDSDS
;
A
#
# COMPACT_ATOMS: atom_id res chain seq x y z
N MET A 1 72.37 4.48 -24.85
CA MET A 1 71.47 5.05 -23.82
C MET A 1 70.21 5.61 -24.49
N ASN A 2 69.10 4.87 -24.47
CA ASN A 2 67.81 5.39 -24.90
C ASN A 2 67.14 6.06 -23.70
N ARG A 3 67.14 7.40 -23.68
CA ARG A 3 66.42 8.15 -22.64
C ARG A 3 64.93 8.01 -22.95
N PRO A 4 64.11 7.45 -22.05
CA PRO A 4 62.68 7.38 -22.30
C PRO A 4 62.17 8.81 -22.55
N PRO A 5 61.41 9.04 -23.62
CA PRO A 5 60.90 10.38 -23.92
C PRO A 5 60.02 10.82 -22.76
N LEU A 6 60.19 12.06 -22.32
CA LEU A 6 59.51 12.66 -21.17
C LEU A 6 57.99 12.41 -21.20
N PHE A 7 57.40 12.43 -22.39
CA PHE A 7 55.97 12.12 -22.61
C PHE A 7 55.56 10.71 -22.17
N VAL A 8 56.41 9.70 -22.36
CA VAL A 8 56.12 8.32 -21.92
C VAL A 8 56.15 8.24 -20.40
N LEU A 9 57.07 8.96 -19.73
CA LEU A 9 57.09 9.03 -18.27
C LEU A 9 55.89 9.80 -17.71
N ILE A 10 55.46 10.88 -18.36
CA ILE A 10 54.25 11.64 -17.98
C ILE A 10 53.00 10.78 -18.18
N ALA A 11 52.89 10.06 -19.31
CA ALA A 11 51.76 9.18 -19.59
C ALA A 11 51.66 8.02 -18.59
N ILE A 12 52.80 7.40 -18.25
CA ILE A 12 52.87 6.33 -17.23
C ILE A 12 52.55 6.90 -15.85
N GLY A 13 53.05 8.09 -15.50
CA GLY A 13 52.72 8.78 -14.25
C GLY A 13 51.22 9.08 -14.13
N LEU A 14 50.59 9.54 -15.21
CA LEU A 14 49.15 9.83 -15.25
C LEU A 14 48.31 8.54 -15.20
N LEU A 15 48.77 7.48 -15.86
CA LEU A 15 48.18 6.13 -15.80
C LEU A 15 48.32 5.49 -14.42
N LEU A 16 49.38 5.80 -13.66
CA LEU A 16 49.61 5.36 -12.28
C LEU A 16 48.91 6.25 -11.25
N LEU A 17 48.70 7.53 -11.54
CA LEU A 17 47.90 8.45 -10.71
C LEU A 17 46.40 8.20 -10.85
N LEU A 18 45.96 7.67 -11.99
CA LEU A 18 44.57 7.26 -12.24
C LEU A 18 44.06 6.22 -11.20
N PRO A 19 44.83 5.19 -10.82
CA PRO A 19 44.49 4.29 -9.72
C PRO A 19 44.86 4.79 -8.31
N ALA A 20 45.78 5.74 -8.15
CA ALA A 20 46.41 6.00 -6.85
C ALA A 20 45.76 7.06 -5.93
N GLY A 21 44.69 7.75 -6.33
CA GLY A 21 43.97 8.59 -5.37
C GLY A 21 42.81 9.40 -5.92
N ALA A 22 43.09 10.35 -6.83
CA ALA A 22 42.06 11.25 -7.33
C ALA A 22 41.06 10.55 -8.26
N GLY A 23 41.52 9.63 -9.10
CA GLY A 23 40.65 8.85 -9.99
C GLY A 23 39.70 7.94 -9.20
N ARG A 24 40.18 7.29 -8.14
CA ARG A 24 39.35 6.43 -7.29
C ARG A 24 38.25 7.21 -6.58
N VAL A 25 38.56 8.41 -6.06
CA VAL A 25 37.54 9.29 -5.45
C VAL A 25 36.48 9.73 -6.47
N LEU A 26 36.88 10.09 -7.69
CA LEU A 26 35.92 10.41 -8.76
C LEU A 26 35.07 9.20 -9.16
N LEU A 27 35.68 8.00 -9.23
CA LEU A 27 34.96 6.75 -9.52
C LEU A 27 34.02 6.34 -8.39
N ASP A 28 34.40 6.51 -7.12
CA ASP A 28 33.55 6.21 -5.97
C ASP A 28 32.38 7.19 -5.90
N LEU A 29 32.59 8.48 -6.21
CA LEU A 29 31.53 9.47 -6.25
C LEU A 29 30.58 9.25 -7.44
N ALA A 30 31.13 8.98 -8.62
CA ALA A 30 30.33 8.66 -9.81
C ALA A 30 29.57 7.34 -9.64
N GLY A 31 30.22 6.31 -9.08
CA GLY A 31 29.62 5.03 -8.77
C GLY A 31 28.53 5.14 -7.70
N GLY A 32 28.77 5.90 -6.64
CA GLY A 32 27.79 6.19 -5.60
C GLY A 32 26.58 6.93 -6.15
N LEU A 33 26.80 7.97 -6.96
CA LEU A 33 25.71 8.72 -7.59
C LEU A 33 24.88 7.85 -8.54
N LEU A 34 25.55 7.01 -9.35
CA LEU A 34 24.90 6.09 -10.27
C LEU A 34 24.12 5.00 -9.52
N ALA A 35 24.68 4.50 -8.41
CA ALA A 35 23.99 3.57 -7.52
C ALA A 35 22.74 4.20 -6.90
N VAL A 36 22.83 5.45 -6.41
CA VAL A 36 21.66 6.17 -5.89
C VAL A 36 20.62 6.38 -6.98
N LEU A 37 21.02 6.80 -8.18
CA LEU A 37 20.11 6.98 -9.32
C LEU A 37 19.39 5.69 -9.73
N LEU A 38 20.00 4.52 -9.50
CA LEU A 38 19.40 3.22 -9.82
C LEU A 38 18.55 2.69 -8.66
N VAL A 39 19.02 2.82 -7.42
CA VAL A 39 18.33 2.31 -6.22
C VAL A 39 17.12 3.18 -5.85
N LEU A 40 17.23 4.50 -6.00
CA LEU A 40 16.15 5.45 -5.66
C LEU A 40 14.84 5.15 -6.40
N PRO A 41 14.79 4.99 -7.74
CA PRO A 41 13.54 4.67 -8.43
C PRO A 41 13.01 3.28 -8.07
N ILE A 42 13.88 2.30 -7.77
CA ILE A 42 13.45 0.98 -7.30
C ILE A 42 12.78 1.09 -5.93
N LEU A 43 13.36 1.86 -5.01
CA LEU A 43 12.77 2.12 -3.70
C LEU A 43 11.45 2.87 -3.82
N LEU A 44 11.40 3.96 -4.60
CA LEU A 44 10.16 4.72 -4.81
C LEU A 44 9.08 3.87 -5.49
N GLY A 45 9.45 3.05 -6.47
CA GLY A 45 8.54 2.13 -7.13
C GLY A 45 8.01 1.06 -6.18
N GLY A 46 8.90 0.45 -5.39
CA GLY A 46 8.52 -0.57 -4.40
C GLY A 46 7.63 -0.01 -3.29
N LEU A 47 8.04 1.10 -2.66
CA LEU A 47 7.24 1.77 -1.63
C LEU A 47 5.91 2.30 -2.20
N GLY A 48 5.93 2.87 -3.39
CA GLY A 48 4.73 3.36 -4.07
C GLY A 48 3.74 2.23 -4.37
N TRP A 49 4.23 1.08 -4.85
CA TRP A 49 3.39 -0.11 -5.09
C TRP A 49 2.75 -0.63 -3.81
N VAL A 50 3.52 -0.75 -2.73
CA VAL A 50 3.00 -1.19 -1.43
C VAL A 50 1.98 -0.19 -0.89
N GLY A 51 2.30 1.11 -0.95
CA GLY A 51 1.38 2.17 -0.55
C GLY A 51 0.07 2.14 -1.33
N TRP A 52 0.13 1.93 -2.64
CA TRP A 52 -1.05 1.81 -3.50
C TRP A 52 -1.92 0.60 -3.14
N LYS A 53 -1.32 -0.58 -2.94
CA LYS A 53 -2.03 -1.79 -2.51
C LYS A 53 -2.74 -1.57 -1.17
N VAL A 54 -2.07 -0.95 -0.21
CA VAL A 54 -2.66 -0.62 1.09
C VAL A 54 -3.81 0.36 0.90
N LEU A 55 -3.63 1.42 0.11
CA LEU A 55 -4.67 2.40 -0.18
C LEU A 55 -5.91 1.73 -0.77
N GLN A 56 -5.73 0.87 -1.77
CA GLN A 56 -6.81 0.11 -2.40
C GLN A 56 -7.55 -0.79 -1.41
N SER A 57 -6.85 -1.44 -0.47
CA SER A 57 -7.49 -2.29 0.55
C SER A 57 -8.38 -1.51 1.54
N ARG A 58 -8.20 -0.19 1.64
CA ARG A 58 -8.92 0.68 2.58
C ARG A 58 -10.02 1.49 1.91
N LEU A 59 -10.11 1.45 0.58
CA LEU A 59 -11.18 2.09 -0.18
C LEU A 59 -12.43 1.20 -0.11
N GLN A 60 -13.51 1.74 0.45
CA GLN A 60 -14.79 1.06 0.55
C GLN A 60 -15.87 1.87 -0.17
N PRO A 61 -16.69 1.26 -1.05
CA PRO A 61 -17.83 1.93 -1.65
C PRO A 61 -18.91 2.20 -0.60
N CYS A 62 -19.53 3.37 -0.66
CA CYS A 62 -20.67 3.72 0.18
C CYS A 62 -21.91 2.91 -0.23
N PRO A 63 -22.63 2.26 0.72
CA PRO A 63 -23.80 1.44 0.40
C PRO A 63 -25.01 2.26 -0.08
N ALA A 64 -25.07 3.56 0.25
CA ALA A 64 -26.20 4.41 -0.10
C ALA A 64 -26.04 5.14 -1.45
N CYS A 65 -24.84 5.65 -1.75
CA CYS A 65 -24.61 6.50 -2.93
C CYS A 65 -23.52 5.98 -3.88
N GLY A 66 -22.85 4.87 -3.57
CA GLY A 66 -21.80 4.27 -4.42
C GLY A 66 -20.47 5.03 -4.47
N ALA A 67 -20.33 6.15 -3.73
CA ALA A 67 -19.08 6.90 -3.69
C ALA A 67 -17.97 6.10 -2.99
N VAL A 68 -16.79 6.05 -3.59
CA VAL A 68 -15.60 5.41 -3.00
C VAL A 68 -14.93 6.36 -2.02
N GLY A 69 -14.66 5.89 -0.82
CA GLY A 69 -13.99 6.67 0.22
C GLY A 69 -13.14 5.81 1.12
N PHE A 70 -12.40 6.46 2.01
CA PHE A 70 -11.62 5.74 3.03
C PHE A 70 -12.56 5.27 4.13
N GLY A 71 -12.66 3.95 4.30
CA GLY A 71 -13.45 3.33 5.37
C GLY A 71 -12.96 3.60 6.80
N ALA A 72 -11.89 4.39 6.95
CA ALA A 72 -11.45 4.94 8.24
C ALA A 72 -12.30 6.13 8.71
N ASN A 73 -13.07 6.76 7.82
CA ASN A 73 -13.99 7.82 8.20
C ASN A 73 -15.33 7.22 8.64
N LEU A 74 -15.90 7.74 9.72
CA LEU A 74 -17.18 7.26 10.25
C LEU A 74 -18.36 7.59 9.33
N GLN A 75 -18.26 8.61 8.46
CA GLN A 75 -19.33 9.05 7.56
C GLN A 75 -18.85 9.30 6.12
N CYS A 76 -19.75 9.06 5.16
CA CYS A 76 -19.54 9.38 3.76
C CYS A 76 -19.56 10.90 3.54
N GLY A 77 -18.50 11.46 2.97
CA GLY A 77 -18.40 12.91 2.68
C GLY A 77 -19.35 13.42 1.60
N VAL A 78 -20.06 12.53 0.88
CA VAL A 78 -21.02 12.91 -0.18
C VAL A 78 -22.46 12.92 0.34
N CYS A 79 -22.89 11.86 1.02
CA CYS A 79 -24.29 11.69 1.44
C CYS A 79 -24.48 11.61 2.97
N GLY A 80 -23.41 11.67 3.75
CA GLY A 80 -23.45 11.63 5.22
C GLY A 80 -23.74 10.25 5.83
N THR A 81 -24.04 9.22 5.03
CA THR A 81 -24.32 7.88 5.56
C THR A 81 -23.06 7.25 6.18
N PRO A 82 -23.18 6.57 7.33
CA PRO A 82 -22.04 5.95 7.96
C PRO A 82 -21.50 4.80 7.09
N TYR A 83 -20.18 4.72 6.94
CA TYR A 83 -19.56 3.51 6.40
C TYR A 83 -19.77 2.43 7.45
N SER A 84 -20.56 1.39 7.12
CA SER A 84 -20.99 0.31 8.03
C SER A 84 -19.90 0.03 9.06
N SER A 85 -20.12 0.55 10.27
CA SER A 85 -19.16 0.46 11.35
C SER A 85 -18.94 -1.02 11.60
N ARG A 86 -17.68 -1.44 11.52
CA ARG A 86 -17.25 -2.66 12.17
C ARG A 86 -17.58 -2.46 13.66
N THR A 87 -18.74 -2.96 14.06
CA THR A 87 -19.14 -3.10 15.45
C THR A 87 -18.07 -3.98 16.09
N GLU A 88 -17.12 -3.36 16.77
CA GLU A 88 -16.36 -4.06 17.80
C GLU A 88 -17.37 -4.42 18.90
N GLY A 89 -17.74 -5.71 18.93
CA GLY A 89 -18.35 -6.34 20.10
C GLY A 89 -19.86 -6.28 20.20
N GLU A 90 -20.59 -6.93 19.29
CA GLU A 90 -21.72 -7.74 19.73
C GLU A 90 -21.93 -8.89 18.76
N GLU A 91 -21.51 -10.06 19.21
CA GLU A 91 -21.78 -11.36 18.60
C GLU A 91 -23.28 -11.63 18.70
N SER A 92 -24.06 -11.00 17.83
CA SER A 92 -25.41 -11.46 17.54
C SER A 92 -25.30 -12.33 16.30
N THR A 93 -25.27 -13.64 16.53
CA THR A 93 -25.44 -14.70 15.55
C THR A 93 -26.79 -14.49 14.87
N ALA A 94 -26.82 -13.59 13.87
CA ALA A 94 -27.88 -13.55 12.88
C ALA A 94 -27.68 -14.77 11.98
N VAL A 95 -28.04 -15.94 12.51
CA VAL A 95 -28.39 -17.09 11.70
C VAL A 95 -29.56 -16.62 10.85
N SER A 96 -29.29 -16.36 9.57
CA SER A 96 -30.32 -16.05 8.59
C SER A 96 -31.15 -17.32 8.37
N ILE A 97 -32.13 -17.54 9.24
CA ILE A 97 -33.08 -18.64 9.07
C ILE A 97 -33.98 -18.27 7.88
N PRO A 98 -34.02 -19.08 6.81
CA PRO A 98 -34.85 -18.79 5.65
C PRO A 98 -36.33 -18.80 6.06
N ALA A 99 -37.11 -17.87 5.50
CA ALA A 99 -38.54 -17.72 5.83
C ALA A 99 -39.38 -18.99 5.61
N SER A 100 -38.87 -19.96 4.84
CA SER A 100 -39.48 -21.27 4.62
C SER A 100 -39.42 -22.23 5.83
N ASP A 101 -38.55 -21.97 6.81
CA ASP A 101 -38.41 -22.79 8.04
C ASP A 101 -39.28 -22.28 9.21
N LEU A 102 -39.96 -21.14 9.05
CA LEU A 102 -40.81 -20.55 10.09
C LEU A 102 -42.28 -20.96 9.88
N THR A 103 -42.73 -21.98 10.61
CA THR A 103 -44.16 -22.32 10.71
C THR A 103 -44.77 -21.58 11.89
N ILE A 104 -45.81 -20.78 11.63
CA ILE A 104 -46.59 -20.07 12.66
C ILE A 104 -47.84 -20.91 12.94
N ASP A 105 -47.97 -21.41 14.18
CA ASP A 105 -49.17 -22.10 14.64
C ASP A 105 -50.18 -21.07 15.17
N ILE A 106 -51.39 -21.08 14.61
CA ILE A 106 -52.45 -20.12 14.96
C ILE A 106 -53.54 -20.89 15.70
N THR A 107 -53.57 -20.74 17.02
CA THR A 107 -54.67 -21.24 17.86
C THR A 107 -55.76 -20.18 17.97
N ALA A 108 -56.91 -20.42 17.37
CA ALA A 108 -58.09 -19.59 17.58
C ALA A 108 -58.73 -19.95 18.93
N GLN A 109 -59.09 -18.94 19.71
CA GLN A 109 -59.85 -19.10 20.95
C GLN A 109 -61.23 -18.47 20.72
N ASP A 110 -62.29 -19.28 20.82
CA ASP A 110 -63.67 -18.80 20.69
C ASP A 110 -64.09 -18.05 21.97
N VAL A 111 -64.74 -16.90 21.77
CA VAL A 111 -64.95 -15.87 22.80
C VAL A 111 -66.09 -16.22 23.78
N ASP A 112 -66.81 -17.32 23.58
CA ASP A 112 -68.01 -17.69 24.36
C ASP A 112 -67.79 -18.83 25.39
N SER A 113 -66.54 -19.18 25.72
CA SER A 113 -66.24 -20.35 26.58
C SER A 113 -66.19 -20.09 28.09
N ASP A 114 -66.30 -18.84 28.56
CA ASP A 114 -66.37 -18.55 30.00
C ASP A 114 -67.39 -17.43 30.31
N SER A 115 -68.63 -17.87 30.57
CA SER A 115 -69.72 -17.22 31.35
C SER A 115 -70.51 -16.05 30.74
#